data_AF-A0ABC9WGF6-F1
#
_entry.id   AF-A0ABC9WGF6-F1
#
_cell.length_a   1.000
_cell.length_b   1.000
_cell.length_c   1.000
_cell.angle_alpha   90.00
_cell.angle_beta   90.00
_cell.angle_gamma   90.00
#
_symmetry.space_group_name_H-M   'P 1'
#
loop_
_entity.id
_entity.type
_entity.pdbx_description
1 polymer ?
#
loop_
_entity_poly.entity_id
_entity_poly.type
_entity_poly.pdbx_seq_one_letter_code
_entity_poly.pdbx_strand_id
1 'polypeptide(L)'
;MFTWGSLVLMGDFDHPSICWRDNTAGHKQSRKFLECVDDNFPLQVIEDPMRRGAMLDLVLTNKEVNVKLKGSLGCSDHEMVEFKILRAARRVHSKLTTLDFRRVDFGLFGDLLGRLPWDKALEGRGTQES
;
A
#
# COMPACT_ATOMS: atom_id res chain seq x y z
N MET A 1 8.76 1.04 -30.07
CA MET A 1 7.55 1.21 -29.23
C MET A 1 7.91 0.70 -27.84
N PHE A 2 8.17 1.59 -26.88
CA PHE A 2 8.52 1.19 -25.51
C PHE A 2 7.23 0.75 -24.82
N THR A 3 7.13 -0.53 -24.46
CA THR A 3 6.07 -1.00 -23.58
C THR A 3 6.54 -0.82 -22.14
N TRP A 4 5.88 0.08 -21.41
CA TRP A 4 6.09 0.17 -19.96
C TRP A 4 5.72 -1.18 -19.32
N GLY A 5 6.48 -1.59 -18.30
CA GLY A 5 6.13 -2.76 -17.50
C GLY A 5 4.77 -2.56 -16.82
N SER A 6 4.11 -3.66 -16.43
CA SER A 6 2.90 -3.57 -15.59
C SER A 6 3.28 -2.92 -14.25
N LEU A 7 2.61 -1.83 -13.89
CA LEU A 7 2.77 -1.12 -12.62
C LEU A 7 1.46 -1.18 -11.83
N VAL A 8 1.56 -1.51 -10.55
CA VAL A 8 0.48 -1.38 -9.58
C VAL A 8 1.06 -0.62 -8.39
N LEU A 9 0.44 0.50 -8.05
CA LEU A 9 0.72 1.28 -6.85
C LEU A 9 -0.49 1.16 -5.92
N MET A 10 -0.26 0.76 -4.67
CA MET A 10 -1.32 0.55 -3.70
C MET A 10 -0.90 1.07 -2.33
N GLY A 11 -1.80 1.76 -1.64
CA GLY A 11 -1.58 2.24 -0.29
C GLY A 11 -2.67 3.21 0.17
N ASP A 12 -2.54 3.67 1.41
CA ASP A 12 -3.30 4.78 1.95
C ASP A 12 -2.61 6.10 1.58
N PHE A 13 -3.32 6.98 0.89
CA PHE A 13 -2.78 8.26 0.40
C PHE A 13 -3.26 9.46 1.20
N ASP A 14 -4.17 9.28 2.18
CA ASP A 14 -4.63 10.33 3.10
C ASP A 14 -4.97 11.68 2.42
N HIS A 15 -5.67 11.62 1.29
CA HIS A 15 -6.14 12.80 0.57
C HIS A 15 -7.67 12.93 0.62
N PRO A 16 -8.27 13.23 1.80
CA PRO A 16 -9.72 13.29 1.97
C PRO A 16 -10.38 14.43 1.19
N SER A 17 -9.60 15.44 0.75
CA SER A 17 -10.11 16.54 -0.05
C SER A 17 -10.29 16.21 -1.54
N ILE A 18 -9.95 14.99 -1.95
CA ILE A 18 -10.16 14.47 -3.31
C ILE A 18 -11.52 13.77 -3.34
N CYS A 19 -12.43 14.27 -4.18
CA CYS A 19 -13.58 13.52 -4.60
C CYS A 19 -13.19 12.67 -5.82
N TRP A 20 -12.90 11.39 -5.59
CA TRP A 20 -12.55 10.42 -6.65
C TRP A 20 -13.69 10.20 -7.65
N ARG A 21 -14.94 10.23 -7.17
CA ARG A 21 -16.14 10.09 -8.03
C ARG A 21 -16.23 11.19 -9.08
N ASP A 22 -15.98 12.43 -8.68
CA ASP A 22 -16.11 13.60 -9.54
C ASP A 22 -14.76 14.03 -10.14
N ASN A 23 -13.70 13.30 -9.84
CA ASN A 23 -12.31 13.65 -10.16
C ASN A 23 -11.96 15.12 -9.85
N THR A 24 -12.32 15.59 -8.65
CA THR A 24 -12.06 16.97 -8.20
C THR A 24 -11.31 16.99 -6.88
N ALA A 25 -10.52 18.03 -6.65
CA ALA A 25 -9.80 18.20 -5.38
C ALA A 25 -9.84 19.65 -4.90
N GLY A 26 -10.16 19.85 -3.62
CA GLY A 26 -10.25 21.18 -3.02
C GLY A 26 -8.89 21.83 -2.75
N HIS A 27 -7.92 21.03 -2.26
CA HIS A 27 -6.61 21.55 -1.85
C HIS A 27 -5.60 21.57 -3.01
N LYS A 28 -4.63 22.51 -2.98
CA LYS A 28 -3.60 22.65 -4.03
C LYS A 28 -2.71 21.42 -4.15
N GLN A 29 -2.33 20.79 -3.04
CA GLN A 29 -1.51 19.56 -3.07
C GLN A 29 -2.30 18.39 -3.64
N SER A 30 -3.53 18.21 -3.20
CA SER A 30 -4.43 17.16 -3.70
C SER A 30 -4.74 17.31 -5.20
N ARG A 31 -4.86 18.55 -5.71
CA ARG A 31 -4.96 18.79 -7.16
C ARG A 31 -3.72 18.34 -7.92
N LYS A 32 -2.52 18.68 -7.45
CA LYS A 32 -1.28 18.22 -8.08
C LYS A 32 -1.14 16.70 -8.06
N PHE A 33 -1.56 16.06 -6.97
CA PHE A 33 -1.59 14.62 -6.87
C PHE A 33 -2.57 14.03 -7.89
N LEU A 34 -3.79 14.57 -7.97
CA LEU A 34 -4.82 14.12 -8.90
C LEU A 34 -4.38 14.28 -10.37
N GLU A 35 -3.81 15.42 -10.73
CA GLU A 35 -3.21 15.66 -12.06
C GLU A 35 -2.15 14.61 -12.39
N CYS A 36 -1.27 14.28 -11.43
CA CYS A 36 -0.26 13.23 -11.61
C CYS A 36 -0.89 11.84 -11.78
N VAL A 37 -1.95 11.54 -11.04
CA VAL A 37 -2.66 10.27 -11.15
C VAL A 37 -3.29 10.15 -12.54
N ASP A 38 -4.00 11.17 -13.00
CA ASP A 38 -4.64 11.20 -14.32
C ASP A 38 -3.63 11.05 -15.47
N ASP A 39 -2.47 11.70 -15.37
CA ASP A 39 -1.42 11.64 -16.41
C ASP A 39 -0.73 10.28 -16.50
N ASN A 40 -0.62 9.53 -15.40
CA ASN A 40 0.24 8.35 -15.30
C ASN A 40 -0.49 7.02 -15.10
N PHE A 41 -1.70 7.06 -14.53
CA PHE A 41 -2.47 5.88 -14.14
C PHE A 41 -3.87 5.95 -14.74
N PRO A 42 -4.10 5.27 -15.88
CA PRO A 42 -5.40 5.29 -16.54
C PRO A 42 -6.55 4.69 -15.72
N LEU A 43 -6.26 3.97 -14.63
CA LEU A 43 -7.27 3.29 -13.82
C LEU A 43 -6.99 3.42 -12.31
N GLN A 44 -7.94 4.03 -11.60
CA GLN A 44 -8.15 3.85 -10.16
C GLN A 44 -9.24 2.78 -10.01
N VAL A 45 -8.84 1.56 -9.62
CA VAL A 45 -9.67 0.35 -9.79
C VAL A 45 -10.60 0.03 -8.62
N ILE A 46 -10.70 0.94 -7.65
CA ILE A 46 -11.59 0.80 -6.49
C ILE A 46 -12.70 1.82 -6.63
N GLU A 47 -13.93 1.36 -6.86
CA GLU A 47 -15.09 2.26 -7.03
C GLU A 47 -15.80 2.56 -5.71
N ASP A 48 -15.66 1.67 -4.72
CA ASP A 48 -16.32 1.78 -3.41
C ASP A 48 -15.38 2.27 -2.30
N PRO A 49 -15.87 3.09 -1.36
CA PRO A 49 -15.05 3.57 -0.26
C PRO A 49 -14.57 2.47 0.68
N MET A 50 -13.26 2.37 0.93
CA MET A 50 -12.67 1.29 1.73
C MET A 50 -12.54 1.61 3.22
N ARG A 51 -12.84 2.84 3.64
CA ARG A 51 -12.75 3.27 5.05
C ARG A 51 -13.96 4.09 5.48
N ARG A 52 -14.95 3.44 6.10
CA ARG A 52 -16.16 4.09 6.66
C ARG A 52 -16.88 5.06 5.69
N GLY A 53 -16.86 4.80 4.39
CA GLY A 53 -17.47 5.69 3.39
C GLY A 53 -16.51 6.71 2.74
N ALA A 54 -15.23 6.72 3.09
CA ALA A 54 -14.19 7.52 2.43
C ALA A 54 -13.25 6.66 1.55
N MET A 55 -12.87 7.19 0.38
CA MET A 55 -11.88 6.62 -0.54
C MET A 55 -10.50 7.25 -0.27
N LEU A 56 -9.77 6.71 0.71
CA LEU A 56 -8.40 7.15 1.06
C LEU A 56 -7.35 6.16 0.57
N ASP A 57 -7.70 4.89 0.60
CA ASP A 57 -6.91 3.82 0.04
C ASP A 57 -7.11 3.74 -1.48
N LEU A 58 -6.00 3.75 -2.23
CA LEU A 58 -6.02 3.72 -3.69
C LEU A 58 -5.25 2.53 -4.22
N VAL A 59 -5.73 2.02 -5.35
CA VAL A 59 -5.01 1.09 -6.22
C VAL A 59 -4.96 1.73 -7.60
N LEU A 60 -3.78 2.17 -7.98
CA LEU A 60 -3.50 2.83 -9.25
C LEU A 60 -2.72 1.88 -10.13
N THR A 61 -3.15 1.72 -11.38
CA THR A 61 -2.47 0.81 -12.31
C THR A 61 -2.52 1.30 -13.74
N ASN A 62 -1.50 0.90 -14.51
CA ASN A 62 -1.41 1.15 -15.94
C ASN A 62 -1.91 -0.03 -16.79
N LYS A 63 -2.53 -1.05 -16.17
CA LYS A 63 -3.14 -2.18 -16.84
C LYS A 63 -4.44 -2.58 -16.16
N GLU A 64 -5.38 -3.11 -16.92
CA GLU A 64 -6.57 -3.72 -16.36
C GLU A 64 -6.19 -4.87 -15.41
N VAL A 65 -6.68 -4.77 -14.17
CA VAL A 65 -6.57 -5.81 -13.15
C VAL A 65 -7.94 -6.01 -12.53
N ASN A 66 -8.31 -7.28 -12.32
CA ASN A 66 -9.54 -7.60 -11.62
C ASN A 66 -9.30 -7.48 -10.11
N VAL A 67 -9.85 -6.42 -9.53
CA VAL A 67 -9.83 -6.16 -8.08
C VAL A 67 -11.10 -6.70 -7.43
N LYS A 68 -10.95 -7.21 -6.21
CA LYS A 68 -12.06 -7.62 -5.34
C LYS A 68 -11.82 -7.08 -3.95
N LEU A 69 -12.88 -6.57 -3.33
CA LEU A 69 -12.90 -6.28 -1.90
C LEU A 69 -13.29 -7.53 -1.11
N LYS A 70 -12.60 -7.79 0.00
CA LYS A 70 -12.80 -8.99 0.84
C LYS A 70 -13.31 -8.68 2.25
N GLY A 71 -13.73 -7.43 2.50
CA GLY A 71 -14.14 -6.95 3.82
C GLY A 71 -12.95 -6.70 4.75
N SER A 72 -13.23 -6.32 5.99
CA SER A 72 -12.22 -5.96 6.98
C SER A 72 -11.44 -7.17 7.51
N LEU A 73 -10.13 -7.01 7.68
CA LEU A 73 -9.31 -8.00 8.39
C LEU A 73 -9.36 -7.73 9.91
N GLY A 74 -10.00 -8.62 10.66
CA GLY A 74 -10.15 -8.47 12.11
C GLY A 74 -10.99 -7.23 12.48
N CYS A 75 -10.45 -6.34 13.31
CA CYS A 75 -11.10 -5.09 13.73
C CYS A 75 -10.66 -3.87 12.90
N SER A 76 -9.96 -4.08 11.77
CA SER A 76 -9.52 -3.00 10.88
C SER A 76 -10.73 -2.22 10.35
N ASP A 77 -10.61 -0.90 10.30
CA ASP A 77 -11.56 -0.02 9.62
C ASP A 77 -11.32 0.07 8.10
N HIS A 78 -10.25 -0.58 7.60
CA HIS A 78 -9.93 -0.73 6.18
C HIS A 78 -10.39 -2.07 5.62
N GLU A 79 -10.87 -2.07 4.38
CA GLU A 79 -11.18 -3.28 3.62
C GLU A 79 -9.96 -3.90 2.94
N MET A 80 -9.91 -5.24 2.91
CA MET A 80 -8.89 -5.98 2.16
C MET A 80 -9.15 -5.89 0.66
N VAL A 81 -8.08 -5.63 -0.09
CA VAL A 81 -8.08 -5.66 -1.55
C VAL A 81 -7.35 -6.90 -2.05
N GLU A 82 -8.00 -7.66 -2.93
CA GLU A 82 -7.44 -8.82 -3.61
C GLU A 82 -7.41 -8.58 -5.12
N PHE A 83 -6.26 -8.82 -5.75
CA PHE A 83 -6.11 -8.81 -7.20
C PHE A 83 -5.05 -9.82 -7.64
N LYS A 84 -5.01 -10.13 -8.95
CA LYS A 84 -4.07 -11.10 -9.53
C LYS A 84 -3.14 -10.42 -10.51
N ILE A 85 -1.82 -10.47 -10.25
CA ILE A 85 -0.80 -10.06 -11.21
C ILE A 85 -0.33 -11.28 -11.99
N LEU A 86 -0.62 -11.32 -13.29
CA LEU A 86 -0.06 -12.32 -14.19
C LEU A 86 1.29 -11.83 -14.72
N ARG A 87 2.37 -12.56 -14.42
CA ARG A 87 3.72 -12.25 -14.91
C ARG A 87 4.33 -13.48 -15.55
N ALA A 88 4.81 -13.35 -16.79
CA ALA A 88 5.70 -14.33 -17.39
C ALA A 88 7.04 -14.30 -16.66
N ALA A 89 7.28 -15.25 -15.76
CA ALA A 89 8.52 -15.33 -15.01
C ALA A 89 9.57 -16.11 -15.79
N ARG A 90 10.66 -15.44 -16.20
CA ARG A 90 11.95 -16.13 -16.35
C ARG A 90 12.55 -16.27 -14.96
N ARG A 91 12.58 -17.48 -14.44
CA ARG A 91 13.17 -17.79 -13.13
C ARG A 91 14.67 -17.59 -13.23
N VAL A 92 15.15 -16.40 -12.87
CA VAL A 92 16.57 -16.18 -12.59
C VAL A 92 16.83 -16.82 -11.24
N HIS A 93 17.68 -17.84 -11.20
CA HIS A 93 18.16 -18.41 -9.93
C HIS A 93 19.07 -17.37 -9.26
N SER A 94 18.49 -16.43 -8.51
CA SER A 94 19.24 -15.77 -7.45
C SER A 94 19.34 -16.75 -6.29
N LYS A 95 20.56 -16.97 -5.78
CA LYS A 95 20.75 -17.60 -4.47
C LYS A 95 20.30 -16.59 -3.41
N LEU A 96 19.00 -16.43 -3.24
CA LEU A 96 18.46 -15.70 -2.10
C LEU A 96 18.38 -16.69 -0.93
N THR A 97 19.19 -16.49 0.09
CA THR A 97 19.08 -17.20 1.36
C THR A 97 17.71 -16.87 1.96
N THR A 98 16.76 -17.78 1.83
CA THR A 98 15.45 -17.65 2.48
C THR A 98 15.63 -18.06 3.93
N LEU A 99 15.42 -17.13 4.86
CA LEU A 99 15.45 -17.44 6.30
C LEU A 99 14.25 -18.33 6.63
N ASP A 100 14.49 -19.45 7.31
CA ASP A 100 13.44 -20.40 7.71
C ASP A 100 12.82 -19.98 9.03
N PHE A 101 11.80 -19.13 8.97
CA PHE A 101 11.07 -18.64 10.14
C PHE A 101 10.37 -19.75 10.95
N ARG A 102 10.24 -20.97 10.40
CA ARG A 102 9.69 -22.12 11.16
C ARG A 102 10.64 -22.64 12.23
N ARG A 103 11.94 -22.35 12.10
CA ARG A 103 12.98 -22.75 13.06
C ARG A 103 13.50 -21.58 13.90
N VAL A 104 12.88 -20.41 13.78
CA VAL A 104 13.24 -19.24 14.57
C VAL A 104 12.78 -19.44 16.01
N ASP A 105 13.69 -19.17 16.94
CA ASP A 105 13.37 -19.08 18.36
C ASP A 105 12.80 -17.69 18.66
N PHE A 106 11.47 -17.60 18.64
CA PHE A 106 10.77 -16.36 18.94
C PHE A 106 10.90 -15.92 20.40
N GLY A 107 11.17 -16.84 21.32
CA GLY A 107 11.44 -16.53 22.72
C GLY A 107 12.75 -15.77 22.88
N LEU A 108 13.83 -16.32 22.31
CA LEU A 108 15.14 -15.65 22.30
C LEU A 108 15.10 -14.30 21.57
N PHE A 109 14.36 -14.20 20.47
CA PHE A 109 14.18 -12.95 19.75
C PHE A 109 13.47 -11.89 20.62
N GLY A 110 12.41 -12.29 21.31
CA GLY A 110 11.70 -11.41 22.26
C GLY A 110 12.60 -10.94 23.40
N ASP A 111 13.39 -11.84 24.00
CA ASP A 111 14.32 -11.52 25.07
C ASP A 111 15.41 -10.52 24.61
N LEU A 112 15.93 -10.69 23.40
CA LEU A 112 16.91 -9.79 22.82
C LEU A 112 16.32 -8.40 22.55
N LEU A 113 15.10 -8.35 21.99
CA LEU A 113 14.40 -7.08 21.78
C LEU A 113 14.07 -6.39 23.11
N GLY A 114 13.65 -7.13 24.13
CA GLY A 114 13.33 -6.57 25.46
C GLY A 114 14.53 -5.98 26.18
N ARG A 115 15.75 -6.43 25.87
CA ARG A 115 17.00 -5.90 26.43
C ARG A 115 17.50 -4.63 25.73
N LEU A 116 16.93 -4.26 24.59
CA LEU A 116 17.31 -3.04 23.91
C LEU A 116 16.84 -1.82 24.71
N PRO A 117 17.68 -0.80 24.92
CA PRO A 117 17.29 0.44 25.59
C PRO A 117 16.47 1.29 24.60
N TRP A 118 15.20 0.92 24.42
CA TRP A 118 14.29 1.54 23.45
C TRP A 118 14.19 3.05 23.60
N ASP A 119 14.21 3.55 24.83
CA ASP A 119 14.15 4.99 25.12
C ASP A 119 15.29 5.77 24.45
N LYS A 120 16.50 5.20 24.40
CA LYS A 120 17.64 5.79 23.70
C LYS A 120 17.61 5.52 22.20
N ALA A 121 17.14 4.34 21.81
CA ALA A 121 17.08 3.96 20.39
C ALA A 121 16.04 4.80 19.62
N LEU A 122 14.98 5.24 20.31
CA LEU A 122 13.86 5.99 19.74
C LEU A 122 13.88 7.48 20.11
N GLU A 123 14.94 7.94 20.78
CA GLU A 123 15.12 9.35 21.11
C GLU A 123 15.11 10.20 19.82
N GLY A 124 14.24 11.21 19.77
CA GLY A 124 14.06 12.06 18.60
C GLY A 124 13.35 11.42 17.41
N ARG A 125 12.84 10.18 17.54
CA ARG A 125 12.05 9.46 16.52
C ARG A 125 10.58 9.33 16.93
N GLY A 126 9.99 10.42 17.41
CA GLY A 126 8.54 10.49 17.62
C GLY A 126 7.79 10.48 16.29
N THR A 127 6.58 9.92 16.28
CA THR A 127 5.69 10.03 15.12
C THR A 127 5.11 11.44 15.09
N GLN A 128 5.05 12.05 13.90
CA GLN A 128 4.37 13.33 13.73
C GLN A 128 2.88 13.10 13.98
N GLU A 129 2.30 13.76 15.00
CA GLU A 129 0.84 13.75 15.18
C GLU A 129 0.18 14.35 13.92
N SER A 130 -0.80 13.65 13.38
CA SER A 130 -1.64 14.12 12.26
C SER A 130 -2.79 14.99 12.77
#